data_AF-A0A1F7L111-F1
#
_entry.id   AF-A0A1F7L111-F1
#
_cell.length_a   1.000
_cell.length_b   1.000
_cell.length_c   1.000
_cell.angle_alpha   90.00
_cell.angle_beta   90.00
_cell.angle_gamma   90.00
#
_symmetry.space_group_name_H-M   'P 1'
#
loop_
_entity.id
_entity.type
_entity.pdbx_description
1 polymer ?
#
loop_
_entity_poly.entity_id
_entity_poly.type
_entity_poly.pdbx_seq_one_letter_code
_entity_poly.pdbx_strand_id
1 'polypeptide(L)'
;MDFQYLKDKQHYIDRYDILTIEDCLHHYCSVRDGMLKEKDKQFAKYSQKKFEEEINKCLNLLLFSIKGQCYKNKAKTIQEWMDKDRKMQELYDNTPTPQDIRCKDCKTSMTYTDKNLHNAFDPNAQMTFMFKCTKCNKRQVVYKDGSEWKYDPPKCPKCKHNLKTDLKFKGDVSIFTSKCPKCGYKDKHESDHAQFQREQEAKEKKDKELLERYRKELCLSDKEGQEYIETEEAFEVAAVVRAEEKQKYDSPVYERSLELKKTKISDLETILTKTLEKEKYIKLSLGKPDMHQYVTVPFTLQDSDHKREDRTSVKELEKLLKQTLEDTNWRLMGNSISYRLGYLEGTLRGYEGKEEMMKLAGLKEETKPKPKIDEVKQQKYAYNNVVQLAKLFGEHEGIEAIRTRRLEKEPDGFFLNDGKVGYTCGICGESISGDNTWWDLKGIRCSDCQRNLKAGVVPLEIFDDNYGYDVVVKSWQMQSDYNIHPSTLRKLCRLGTLKSRELKRLDGAVYERLFVVNENEDFFKEHPKKPKMKVEITNSLSKNLKRNERAS
;
A
#
# COMPACT_ATOMS: atom_id res chain seq x y z
N MET A 1 -26.48 -44.23 -21.84
CA MET A 1 -26.83 -43.13 -20.92
C MET A 1 -25.95 -41.99 -21.36
N ASP A 2 -26.51 -40.90 -21.87
CA ASP A 2 -25.68 -39.83 -22.43
C ASP A 2 -25.01 -39.05 -21.29
N PHE A 3 -23.67 -39.05 -21.28
CA PHE A 3 -22.91 -38.30 -20.29
C PHE A 3 -22.99 -36.80 -20.58
N GLN A 4 -23.36 -36.03 -19.56
CA GLN A 4 -23.40 -34.58 -19.61
C GLN A 4 -22.21 -33.98 -18.86
N TYR A 5 -21.18 -33.61 -19.63
CA TYR A 5 -19.97 -32.93 -19.15
C TYR A 5 -20.22 -31.44 -18.92
N LEU A 6 -20.85 -30.76 -19.89
CA LEU A 6 -21.16 -29.34 -19.77
C LEU A 6 -22.37 -29.12 -18.86
N LYS A 7 -22.15 -28.43 -17.73
CA LYS A 7 -23.22 -28.04 -16.79
C LYS A 7 -23.77 -26.65 -17.12
N ASP A 8 -24.82 -26.25 -16.42
CA ASP A 8 -25.33 -24.88 -16.49
C ASP A 8 -24.32 -23.88 -15.88
N LYS A 9 -24.45 -22.60 -16.25
CA LYS A 9 -23.52 -21.56 -15.77
C LYS A 9 -23.53 -21.41 -14.24
N GLN A 10 -24.68 -21.64 -13.58
CA GLN A 10 -24.79 -21.46 -12.13
C GLN A 10 -23.95 -22.49 -11.38
N HIS A 11 -23.86 -23.73 -11.88
CA HIS A 11 -22.95 -24.74 -11.33
C HIS A 11 -21.49 -24.24 -11.22
N TYR A 12 -20.97 -23.59 -12.26
CA TYR A 12 -19.60 -23.06 -12.26
C TYR A 12 -19.45 -21.83 -11.35
N ILE A 13 -20.49 -20.98 -11.29
CA ILE A 13 -20.52 -19.82 -10.38
C ILE A 13 -20.50 -20.30 -8.92
N ASP A 14 -21.34 -21.27 -8.56
CA ASP A 14 -21.41 -21.88 -7.24
C ASP A 14 -20.07 -22.49 -6.85
N ARG A 15 -19.48 -23.30 -7.75
CA ARG A 15 -18.15 -23.88 -7.54
C ARG A 15 -17.08 -22.83 -7.28
N TYR A 16 -17.05 -21.75 -8.05
CA TYR A 16 -16.06 -20.68 -7.88
C TYR A 16 -16.25 -19.93 -6.56
N ASP A 17 -17.51 -19.65 -6.20
CA ASP A 17 -17.84 -18.94 -4.96
C ASP A 17 -17.52 -19.79 -3.72
N ILE A 18 -17.74 -21.11 -3.76
CA ILE A 18 -17.33 -22.03 -2.68
C ILE A 18 -15.82 -21.96 -2.45
N LEU A 19 -15.02 -22.05 -3.53
CA LEU A 19 -13.55 -21.92 -3.42
C LEU A 19 -13.15 -20.57 -2.83
N THR A 20 -13.79 -19.49 -3.28
CA THR A 20 -13.55 -18.14 -2.74
C THR A 20 -13.86 -18.07 -1.24
N ILE A 21 -14.97 -18.66 -0.80
CA ILE A 21 -15.37 -18.72 0.61
C ILE A 21 -14.37 -19.54 1.43
N GLU A 22 -14.00 -20.73 0.95
CA GLU A 22 -13.06 -21.60 1.66
C GLU A 22 -11.68 -20.93 1.80
N ASP A 23 -11.17 -20.29 0.74
CA ASP A 23 -9.90 -19.55 0.77
C ASP A 23 -9.96 -18.38 1.75
N CYS A 24 -11.04 -17.58 1.72
CA CYS A 24 -11.22 -16.46 2.64
C CYS A 24 -11.25 -16.92 4.11
N LEU A 25 -12.01 -17.98 4.42
CA LEU A 25 -12.12 -18.53 5.77
C LEU A 25 -10.78 -19.13 6.23
N HIS A 26 -10.09 -19.85 5.35
CA HIS A 26 -8.79 -20.42 5.65
C HIS A 26 -7.78 -19.33 6.04
N HIS A 27 -7.65 -18.29 5.22
CA HIS A 27 -6.73 -17.18 5.50
C HIS A 27 -7.12 -16.39 6.74
N TYR A 28 -8.42 -16.11 6.92
CA TYR A 28 -8.91 -15.41 8.10
C TYR A 28 -8.54 -16.16 9.38
N CYS A 29 -8.90 -17.44 9.47
CA CYS A 29 -8.64 -18.26 10.66
C CYS A 29 -7.13 -18.43 10.90
N SER A 30 -6.37 -18.75 9.86
CA SER A 30 -4.92 -18.96 10.00
C SER A 30 -4.20 -17.73 10.55
N VAL A 31 -4.48 -16.54 10.01
CA VAL A 31 -3.84 -15.30 10.46
C VAL A 31 -4.31 -14.91 11.86
N ARG A 32 -5.63 -15.01 12.13
CA ARG A 32 -6.20 -14.71 13.45
C ARG A 32 -5.57 -15.57 14.53
N ASP A 33 -5.56 -16.88 14.32
CA ASP A 33 -5.09 -17.84 15.32
C ASP A 33 -3.57 -17.73 15.51
N GLY A 34 -2.83 -17.41 14.45
CA GLY A 34 -1.40 -17.08 14.52
C GLY A 34 -1.13 -15.85 15.38
N MET A 35 -1.87 -14.76 15.16
CA MET A 35 -1.73 -13.52 15.95
C MET A 35 -2.11 -13.73 17.41
N LEU A 36 -3.16 -14.49 17.70
CA LEU A 36 -3.58 -14.80 19.07
C LEU A 36 -2.51 -15.57 19.85
N LYS A 37 -1.75 -16.47 19.19
CA LYS A 37 -0.63 -17.20 19.81
C LYS A 37 0.55 -16.32 20.19
N GLU A 38 0.78 -15.23 19.43
CA GLU A 38 1.90 -14.32 19.66
C GLU A 38 1.55 -13.14 20.59
N LYS A 39 0.27 -13.03 20.98
CA LYS A 39 -0.23 -11.97 21.85
C LYS A 39 0.64 -11.77 23.10
N ASP A 40 0.80 -12.79 23.91
CA ASP A 40 1.43 -12.65 25.23
C ASP A 40 2.95 -12.47 25.14
N LYS A 41 3.55 -12.75 23.97
CA LYS A 41 4.99 -12.57 23.74
C LYS A 41 5.33 -11.18 23.23
N GLN A 42 4.61 -10.71 22.21
CA GLN A 42 4.96 -9.48 21.48
C GLN A 42 4.03 -8.30 21.79
N PHE A 43 2.83 -8.60 22.32
CA PHE A 43 1.75 -7.63 22.48
C PHE A 43 1.17 -7.64 23.91
N ALA A 44 1.94 -8.10 24.90
CA ALA A 44 1.53 -8.17 26.30
C ALA A 44 1.04 -6.83 26.87
N LYS A 45 1.53 -5.70 26.33
CA LYS A 45 1.11 -4.34 26.70
C LYS A 45 -0.35 -4.01 26.33
N TYR A 46 -1.00 -4.81 25.48
CA TYR A 46 -2.37 -4.59 25.03
C TYR A 46 -3.37 -5.51 25.72
N SER A 47 -4.49 -4.92 26.18
CA SER A 47 -5.63 -5.70 26.68
C SER A 47 -6.18 -6.64 25.60
N GLN A 48 -6.77 -7.77 26.02
CA GLN A 48 -7.37 -8.76 25.09
C GLN A 48 -8.30 -8.11 24.08
N LYS A 49 -9.21 -7.27 24.59
CA LYS A 49 -10.19 -6.58 23.75
C LYS A 49 -9.54 -5.66 22.72
N LYS A 50 -8.57 -4.83 23.12
CA LYS A 50 -7.89 -3.90 22.21
C LYS A 50 -7.09 -4.65 21.16
N PHE A 51 -6.42 -5.74 21.55
CA PHE A 51 -5.67 -6.57 20.62
C PHE A 51 -6.57 -7.22 19.56
N GLU A 52 -7.71 -7.79 19.97
CA GLU A 52 -8.69 -8.34 19.03
C GLU A 52 -9.27 -7.29 18.08
N GLU A 53 -9.53 -6.07 18.56
CA GLU A 53 -10.00 -4.96 17.72
C GLU A 53 -8.98 -4.61 16.63
N GLU A 54 -7.68 -4.56 16.96
CA GLU A 54 -6.63 -4.29 15.97
C GLU A 54 -6.43 -5.46 14.99
N ILE A 55 -6.44 -6.71 15.47
CA ILE A 55 -6.38 -7.88 14.59
C ILE A 55 -7.53 -7.85 13.57
N ASN A 56 -8.75 -7.53 14.00
CA ASN A 56 -9.90 -7.49 13.09
C ASN A 56 -9.73 -6.46 11.97
N LYS A 57 -9.08 -5.31 12.23
CA LYS A 57 -8.78 -4.34 11.17
C LYS A 57 -7.80 -4.92 10.15
N CYS A 58 -6.74 -5.59 10.60
CA CYS A 58 -5.78 -6.25 9.73
C CYS A 58 -6.44 -7.35 8.89
N LEU A 59 -7.30 -8.17 9.50
CA LEU A 59 -8.01 -9.24 8.81
C LEU A 59 -8.99 -8.70 7.77
N ASN A 60 -9.64 -7.56 8.01
CA ASN A 60 -10.50 -6.93 7.02
C ASN A 60 -9.71 -6.47 5.78
N LEU A 61 -8.51 -5.92 5.96
CA LEU A 61 -7.64 -5.52 4.84
C LEU A 61 -7.17 -6.74 4.02
N LEU A 62 -6.83 -7.83 4.71
CA LEU A 62 -6.49 -9.10 4.07
C LEU A 62 -7.67 -9.63 3.23
N LEU A 63 -8.86 -9.71 3.83
CA LEU A 63 -10.06 -10.18 3.14
C LEU A 63 -10.44 -9.27 1.97
N PHE A 64 -10.35 -7.95 2.12
CA PHE A 64 -10.57 -7.02 1.01
C PHE A 64 -9.70 -7.36 -0.19
N SER A 65 -8.42 -7.67 0.05
CA SER A 65 -7.47 -8.04 -1.00
C SER A 65 -7.81 -9.37 -1.67
N ILE A 66 -8.07 -10.43 -0.88
CA ILE A 66 -8.40 -11.77 -1.41
C ILE A 66 -9.69 -11.70 -2.23
N LYS A 67 -10.76 -11.15 -1.65
CA LYS A 67 -12.08 -11.05 -2.30
C LYS A 67 -12.00 -10.31 -3.64
N GLY A 68 -11.24 -9.21 -3.68
CA GLY A 68 -11.03 -8.44 -4.90
C GLY A 68 -10.30 -9.20 -6.00
N GLN A 69 -9.22 -9.91 -5.65
CA GLN A 69 -8.50 -10.77 -6.61
C GLN A 69 -9.36 -11.94 -7.10
N CYS A 70 -10.16 -12.54 -6.23
CA CYS A 70 -11.14 -13.55 -6.62
C CYS A 70 -12.17 -12.98 -7.61
N TYR A 71 -12.67 -11.77 -7.38
CA TYR A 71 -13.60 -11.11 -8.32
C TYR A 71 -12.96 -10.89 -9.70
N LYS A 72 -11.75 -10.33 -9.75
CA LYS A 72 -11.01 -10.04 -11.00
C LYS A 72 -10.82 -11.28 -11.88
N ASN A 73 -10.61 -12.44 -11.27
CA ASN A 73 -10.36 -13.70 -11.97
C ASN A 73 -11.62 -14.54 -12.23
N LYS A 74 -12.78 -14.18 -11.64
CA LYS A 74 -14.00 -14.99 -11.65
C LYS A 74 -14.51 -15.29 -13.05
N ALA A 75 -14.73 -14.24 -13.85
CA ALA A 75 -15.29 -14.40 -15.20
C ALA A 75 -14.40 -15.26 -16.10
N LYS A 76 -13.09 -15.00 -16.08
CA LYS A 76 -12.10 -15.76 -16.85
C LYS A 76 -12.08 -17.24 -16.44
N THR A 77 -11.99 -17.52 -15.14
CA THR A 77 -11.89 -18.90 -14.63
C THR A 77 -13.15 -19.71 -14.94
N ILE A 78 -14.34 -19.12 -14.76
CA ILE A 78 -15.61 -19.78 -15.10
C ILE A 78 -15.67 -20.08 -16.60
N GLN A 79 -15.26 -19.12 -17.45
CA GLN A 79 -15.23 -19.32 -18.89
C GLN A 79 -14.28 -20.45 -19.29
N GLU A 80 -13.07 -20.50 -18.71
CA GLU A 80 -12.10 -21.58 -18.94
C GLU A 80 -12.64 -22.96 -18.55
N TRP A 81 -13.34 -23.07 -17.42
CA TRP A 81 -13.99 -24.32 -17.01
C TRP A 81 -15.12 -24.72 -17.96
N MET A 82 -15.99 -23.78 -18.32
CA MET A 82 -17.09 -24.02 -19.25
C MET A 82 -16.59 -24.41 -20.65
N ASP A 83 -15.53 -23.77 -21.15
CA ASP A 83 -14.96 -24.09 -22.46
C ASP A 83 -14.27 -25.45 -22.46
N LYS A 84 -13.61 -25.84 -21.36
CA LYS A 84 -13.06 -27.19 -21.20
C LYS A 84 -14.17 -28.25 -21.26
N ASP A 85 -15.26 -28.03 -20.51
CA ASP A 85 -16.37 -28.98 -20.47
C ASP A 85 -17.17 -28.99 -21.78
N ARG A 86 -17.30 -27.86 -22.46
CA ARG A 86 -17.89 -27.77 -23.81
C ARG A 86 -17.10 -28.60 -24.81
N LYS A 87 -15.76 -28.49 -24.83
CA LYS A 87 -14.91 -29.30 -25.71
C LYS A 87 -15.08 -30.81 -25.45
N MET A 88 -15.20 -31.21 -24.19
CA MET A 88 -15.46 -32.61 -23.83
C MET A 88 -16.85 -33.06 -24.30
N GLN A 89 -17.87 -32.21 -24.12
CA GLN A 89 -19.24 -32.48 -24.58
C GLN A 89 -19.30 -32.61 -26.10
N GLU A 90 -18.72 -31.66 -26.85
CA GLU A 90 -18.65 -31.69 -28.31
C GLU A 90 -17.91 -32.92 -28.84
N LEU A 91 -16.80 -33.31 -28.20
CA LEU A 91 -16.07 -34.52 -28.54
C LEU A 91 -16.92 -35.78 -28.30
N TYR A 92 -17.66 -35.83 -27.20
CA TYR A 92 -18.55 -36.95 -26.88
C TYR A 92 -19.74 -37.04 -27.85
N ASP A 93 -20.40 -35.92 -28.14
CA ASP A 93 -21.62 -35.86 -28.95
C ASP A 93 -21.35 -36.05 -30.44
N ASN A 94 -20.30 -35.41 -30.97
CA ASN A 94 -20.05 -35.36 -32.41
C ASN A 94 -19.15 -36.50 -32.93
N THR A 95 -18.56 -37.33 -32.06
CA THR A 95 -17.72 -38.44 -32.55
C THR A 95 -18.60 -39.59 -33.06
N PRO A 96 -18.57 -39.92 -34.36
CA PRO A 96 -19.39 -40.98 -34.92
C PRO A 96 -18.92 -42.35 -34.43
N THR A 97 -19.88 -43.25 -34.23
CA THR A 97 -19.60 -44.65 -33.90
C THR A 97 -18.91 -45.35 -35.08
N PRO A 98 -17.76 -46.04 -34.85
CA PRO A 98 -17.09 -46.84 -35.88
C PRO A 98 -18.01 -47.92 -36.47
N GLN A 99 -17.98 -48.08 -37.79
CA GLN A 99 -18.78 -49.07 -38.51
C GLN A 99 -17.98 -50.35 -38.78
N ASP A 100 -18.68 -51.42 -39.16
CA ASP A 100 -18.10 -52.70 -39.60
C ASP A 100 -17.15 -53.40 -38.60
N ILE A 101 -17.34 -53.17 -37.30
CA ILE A 101 -16.54 -53.80 -36.25
C ILE A 101 -16.88 -55.30 -36.16
N ARG A 102 -15.90 -56.15 -36.46
CA ARG A 102 -16.03 -57.62 -36.42
C ARG A 102 -15.29 -58.22 -35.24
N CYS A 103 -15.90 -59.24 -34.65
CA CYS A 103 -15.29 -60.00 -33.56
C CYS A 103 -13.98 -60.66 -34.02
N LYS A 104 -12.90 -60.48 -33.26
CA LYS A 104 -11.60 -61.07 -33.59
C LYS A 104 -11.61 -62.59 -33.67
N ASP A 105 -12.39 -63.25 -32.82
CA ASP A 105 -12.43 -64.70 -32.69
C ASP A 105 -13.34 -65.36 -33.72
N CYS A 106 -14.57 -64.86 -33.89
CA CYS A 106 -15.58 -65.54 -34.71
C CYS A 106 -15.93 -64.78 -36.01
N LYS A 107 -15.32 -63.62 -36.24
CA LYS A 107 -15.50 -62.75 -37.43
C LYS A 107 -16.92 -62.26 -37.69
N THR A 108 -17.87 -62.56 -36.79
CA THR A 108 -19.24 -62.04 -36.81
C THR A 108 -19.26 -60.55 -36.49
N SER A 109 -20.20 -59.82 -37.08
CA SER A 109 -20.45 -58.41 -36.77
C SER A 109 -20.76 -58.22 -35.28
N MET A 110 -20.25 -57.14 -34.68
CA MET A 110 -20.46 -56.80 -33.28
C MET A 110 -21.49 -55.68 -33.15
N THR A 111 -22.28 -55.73 -32.08
CA THR A 111 -23.26 -54.69 -31.77
C THR A 111 -22.66 -53.63 -30.84
N TYR A 112 -22.88 -52.37 -31.18
CA TYR A 112 -22.54 -51.24 -30.32
C TYR A 112 -23.28 -51.36 -28.98
N THR A 113 -22.58 -51.06 -27.88
CA THR A 113 -23.16 -51.08 -26.54
C THR A 113 -23.11 -49.71 -25.87
N ASP A 114 -21.94 -49.07 -25.86
CA ASP A 114 -21.74 -47.81 -25.15
C ASP A 114 -20.53 -47.05 -25.69
N LYS A 115 -20.45 -45.74 -25.42
CA LYS A 115 -19.31 -44.89 -25.74
C LYS A 115 -18.85 -44.15 -24.49
N ASN A 116 -17.55 -43.98 -24.32
CA ASN A 116 -16.97 -43.29 -23.17
C ASN A 116 -15.76 -42.46 -23.59
N LEU A 117 -15.52 -41.35 -22.88
CA LEU A 117 -14.32 -40.55 -23.05
C LEU A 117 -13.21 -41.15 -22.17
N HIS A 118 -12.31 -41.91 -22.79
CA HIS A 118 -11.16 -42.48 -22.09
C HIS A 118 -10.19 -41.36 -21.71
N ASN A 119 -9.72 -41.37 -20.47
CA ASN A 119 -8.87 -40.32 -19.90
C ASN A 119 -9.50 -38.91 -20.01
N ALA A 120 -10.81 -38.78 -19.73
CA ALA A 120 -11.56 -37.52 -19.84
C ALA A 120 -10.89 -36.30 -19.17
N PHE A 121 -10.08 -36.53 -18.12
CA PHE A 121 -9.39 -35.47 -17.39
C PHE A 121 -7.94 -35.23 -17.84
N ASP A 122 -7.46 -35.94 -18.86
CA ASP A 122 -6.11 -35.84 -19.46
C ASP A 122 -6.16 -35.06 -20.79
N PRO A 123 -5.10 -34.31 -21.16
CA PRO A 123 -4.97 -33.74 -22.50
C PRO A 123 -5.16 -34.72 -23.66
N ASN A 124 -4.90 -36.02 -23.44
CA ASN A 124 -5.04 -37.10 -24.41
C ASN A 124 -6.40 -37.81 -24.34
N ALA A 125 -7.45 -37.11 -23.90
CA ALA A 125 -8.80 -37.66 -23.87
C ALA A 125 -9.21 -38.18 -25.26
N GLN A 126 -9.62 -39.45 -25.33
CA GLN A 126 -9.98 -40.11 -26.59
C GLN A 126 -11.32 -40.82 -26.47
N MET A 127 -12.13 -40.73 -27.51
CA MET A 127 -13.39 -41.46 -27.57
C MET A 127 -13.14 -42.95 -27.79
N THR A 128 -13.77 -43.75 -26.93
CA THR A 128 -13.76 -45.20 -26.99
C THR A 128 -15.19 -45.72 -27.11
N PHE A 129 -15.35 -46.81 -27.86
CA PHE A 129 -16.61 -47.42 -28.18
C PHE A 129 -16.55 -48.90 -27.80
N MET A 130 -17.49 -49.33 -26.96
CA MET A 130 -17.61 -50.72 -26.54
C MET A 130 -18.60 -51.45 -27.44
N PHE A 131 -18.15 -52.56 -28.01
CA PHE A 131 -18.93 -53.46 -28.82
C PHE A 131 -19.04 -54.83 -28.15
N LYS A 132 -20.16 -55.52 -28.36
CA LYS A 132 -20.42 -56.89 -27.89
C LYS A 132 -20.68 -57.81 -29.07
N CYS A 133 -20.02 -58.96 -29.11
CA CYS A 133 -20.29 -59.95 -30.15
C CYS A 133 -21.60 -60.68 -29.87
N THR A 134 -22.46 -60.78 -30.87
CA THR A 134 -23.76 -61.48 -30.78
C THR A 134 -23.61 -62.99 -30.68
N LYS A 135 -22.53 -63.58 -31.23
CA LYS A 135 -22.30 -65.03 -31.23
C LYS A 135 -21.59 -65.54 -29.98
N CYS A 136 -20.47 -64.91 -29.60
CA CYS A 136 -19.62 -65.40 -28.51
C CYS A 136 -19.68 -64.55 -27.23
N ASN A 137 -20.52 -63.51 -27.19
CA ASN A 137 -20.68 -62.58 -26.06
C ASN A 137 -19.41 -61.82 -25.62
N LYS A 138 -18.28 -61.99 -26.31
CA LYS A 138 -17.05 -61.25 -26.03
C LYS A 138 -17.22 -59.77 -26.35
N ARG A 139 -16.61 -58.92 -25.54
CA ARG A 139 -16.61 -57.46 -25.71
C ARG A 139 -15.27 -56.99 -26.27
N GLN A 140 -15.31 -55.92 -27.05
CA GLN A 140 -14.14 -55.25 -27.58
C GLN A 140 -14.33 -53.75 -27.43
N VAL A 141 -13.28 -53.04 -27.02
CA VAL A 141 -13.27 -51.58 -26.97
C VAL A 141 -12.39 -51.08 -28.10
N VAL A 142 -12.88 -50.13 -28.88
CA VAL A 142 -12.16 -49.55 -30.02
C VAL A 142 -12.15 -48.03 -29.91
N TYR A 143 -11.12 -47.42 -30.48
CA TYR A 143 -11.05 -45.98 -30.69
C TYR A 143 -11.85 -45.57 -31.93
N LYS A 144 -11.96 -44.26 -32.16
CA LYS A 144 -12.66 -43.66 -33.32
C LYS A 144 -12.18 -44.22 -34.67
N ASP A 145 -10.89 -44.52 -34.81
CA ASP A 145 -10.29 -45.06 -36.04
C ASP A 145 -10.50 -46.57 -36.22
N GLY A 146 -11.21 -47.22 -35.29
CA GLY A 146 -11.42 -48.67 -35.26
C GLY A 146 -10.25 -49.46 -34.68
N SER A 147 -9.16 -48.80 -34.28
CA SER A 147 -8.05 -49.46 -33.57
C SER A 147 -8.51 -49.92 -32.19
N GLU A 148 -7.97 -51.04 -31.73
CA GLU A 148 -8.40 -51.64 -30.46
C GLU A 148 -7.72 -50.95 -29.27
N TRP A 149 -8.53 -50.61 -28.26
CA TRP A 149 -8.01 -50.24 -26.96
C TRP A 149 -7.46 -51.49 -26.25
N LYS A 150 -6.18 -51.45 -25.92
CA LYS A 150 -5.51 -52.52 -25.18
C LYS A 150 -5.26 -52.07 -23.75
N TYR A 151 -5.72 -52.88 -22.81
CA TYR A 151 -5.40 -52.68 -21.41
C TYR A 151 -3.90 -52.85 -21.19
N ASP A 152 -3.21 -51.79 -20.75
CA ASP A 152 -1.84 -51.89 -20.25
C ASP A 152 -1.87 -52.23 -18.76
N PRO A 153 -1.46 -53.45 -18.35
CA PRO A 153 -1.52 -53.84 -16.95
C PRO A 153 -0.56 -53.02 -16.08
N PRO A 154 -0.97 -52.61 -14.87
CA PRO A 154 -0.11 -51.85 -13.98
C PRO A 154 1.16 -52.64 -13.64
N LYS A 155 2.30 -51.93 -13.56
CA LYS A 155 3.60 -52.53 -13.25
C LYS A 155 3.75 -52.71 -11.74
N CYS A 156 4.33 -53.84 -11.32
CA CYS A 156 4.62 -54.10 -9.93
C CYS A 156 5.60 -53.05 -9.37
N PRO A 157 5.31 -52.42 -8.23
CA PRO A 157 6.22 -51.42 -7.65
C PRO A 157 7.58 -52.02 -7.27
N LYS A 158 7.63 -53.31 -6.93
CA LYS A 158 8.86 -54.00 -6.49
C LYS A 158 9.75 -54.51 -7.63
N CYS A 159 9.16 -55.08 -8.68
CA CYS A 159 9.93 -55.77 -9.73
C CYS A 159 9.57 -55.36 -11.16
N LYS A 160 8.72 -54.34 -11.32
CA LYS A 160 8.23 -53.79 -12.59
C LYS A 160 7.50 -54.79 -13.51
N HIS A 161 7.30 -56.03 -13.09
CA HIS A 161 6.53 -57.02 -13.83
C HIS A 161 5.03 -56.71 -13.80
N ASN A 162 4.29 -57.02 -14.87
CA ASN A 162 2.85 -56.76 -14.97
C ASN A 162 2.08 -57.44 -13.82
N LEU A 163 1.19 -56.68 -13.19
CA LEU A 163 0.28 -57.19 -12.17
C LEU A 163 -0.92 -57.88 -12.83
N LYS A 164 -1.40 -58.94 -12.19
CA LYS A 164 -2.70 -59.54 -12.48
C LYS A 164 -3.71 -58.97 -11.49
N THR A 165 -4.78 -58.35 -12.00
CA THR A 165 -5.80 -57.73 -11.17
C THR A 165 -7.11 -58.51 -11.26
N ASP A 166 -7.61 -58.94 -10.12
CA ASP A 166 -8.93 -59.58 -9.98
C ASP A 166 -9.92 -58.56 -9.40
N LEU A 167 -11.13 -58.48 -9.97
CA LEU A 167 -12.23 -57.68 -9.44
C LEU A 167 -13.31 -58.59 -8.87
N LYS A 168 -13.73 -58.32 -7.63
CA LYS A 168 -14.86 -58.99 -6.98
C LYS A 168 -15.86 -57.96 -6.48
N PHE A 169 -17.14 -58.25 -6.64
CA PHE A 169 -18.24 -57.46 -6.11
C PHE A 169 -18.81 -58.13 -4.86
N LYS A 170 -19.03 -57.36 -3.80
CA LYS A 170 -19.71 -57.79 -2.58
C LYS A 170 -20.75 -56.74 -2.20
N GLY A 171 -21.95 -56.84 -2.78
CA GLY A 171 -22.94 -55.76 -2.69
C GLY A 171 -22.40 -54.48 -3.33
N ASP A 172 -22.43 -53.38 -2.58
CA ASP A 172 -21.95 -52.06 -3.00
C ASP A 172 -20.43 -51.85 -2.87
N VAL A 173 -19.67 -52.91 -2.58
CA VAL A 173 -18.21 -52.83 -2.47
C VAL A 173 -17.54 -53.53 -3.66
N SER A 174 -16.75 -52.78 -4.42
CA SER A 174 -15.84 -53.29 -5.44
C SER A 174 -14.47 -53.55 -4.81
N ILE A 175 -14.00 -54.80 -4.86
CA ILE A 175 -12.70 -55.22 -4.32
C ILE A 175 -11.76 -55.55 -5.47
N PHE A 176 -10.73 -54.74 -5.65
CA PHE A 176 -9.65 -54.95 -6.61
C PHE A 176 -8.47 -55.61 -5.90
N THR A 177 -8.05 -56.79 -6.36
CA THR A 177 -6.87 -57.48 -5.83
C THR A 177 -5.81 -57.59 -6.92
N SER A 178 -4.72 -56.85 -6.76
CA SER A 178 -3.58 -56.88 -7.69
C SER A 178 -2.50 -57.82 -7.15
N LYS A 179 -2.06 -58.80 -7.94
CA LYS A 179 -1.02 -59.77 -7.58
C LYS A 179 0.10 -59.76 -8.60
N CYS A 180 1.35 -59.73 -8.14
CA CYS A 180 2.51 -59.93 -9.00
C CYS A 180 2.86 -61.41 -9.08
N PRO A 181 2.80 -62.03 -10.27
CA PRO A 181 3.16 -63.45 -10.44
C PRO A 181 4.66 -63.71 -10.26
N LYS A 182 5.53 -62.69 -10.36
CA LYS A 182 6.99 -62.83 -10.28
C LYS A 182 7.54 -62.75 -8.86
N CYS A 183 7.07 -61.82 -8.04
CA CYS A 183 7.65 -61.54 -6.72
C CYS A 183 6.64 -61.68 -5.56
N GLY A 184 5.43 -62.15 -5.83
CA GLY A 184 4.41 -62.39 -4.80
C GLY A 184 3.78 -61.13 -4.20
N TYR A 185 4.09 -59.92 -4.70
CA TYR A 185 3.42 -58.69 -4.27
C TYR A 185 1.90 -58.82 -4.39
N LYS A 186 1.17 -58.39 -3.36
CA LYS A 186 -0.29 -58.37 -3.33
C LYS A 186 -0.76 -57.05 -2.78
N ASP A 187 -1.71 -56.45 -3.47
CA ASP A 187 -2.38 -55.22 -3.08
C ASP A 187 -3.89 -55.42 -3.17
N LYS A 188 -4.63 -54.77 -2.27
CA LYS A 188 -6.07 -54.88 -2.20
C LYS A 188 -6.64 -53.47 -2.01
N HIS A 189 -7.39 -53.02 -2.99
CA HIS A 189 -8.12 -51.76 -2.97
C HIS A 189 -9.62 -52.05 -2.90
N GLU A 190 -10.31 -51.41 -1.96
CA GLU A 190 -11.76 -51.50 -1.81
C GLU A 190 -12.38 -50.15 -2.13
N SER A 191 -13.41 -50.17 -2.97
CA SER A 191 -14.20 -49.00 -3.33
C SER A 191 -15.63 -49.26 -2.87
N ASP A 192 -16.04 -48.60 -1.79
CA ASP A 192 -17.41 -48.63 -1.26
C ASP A 192 -18.24 -47.53 -1.93
N HIS A 193 -19.14 -47.94 -2.83
CA HIS A 193 -19.98 -47.01 -3.60
C HIS A 193 -21.00 -46.30 -2.71
N ALA A 194 -21.49 -46.96 -1.65
CA ALA A 194 -22.43 -46.35 -0.71
C ALA A 194 -21.74 -45.31 0.19
N GLN A 195 -20.49 -45.57 0.60
CA GLN A 195 -19.67 -44.57 1.29
C GLN A 195 -19.41 -43.37 0.38
N PHE A 196 -18.99 -43.59 -0.87
CA PHE A 196 -18.76 -42.52 -1.82
C PHE A 196 -20.00 -41.64 -2.02
N GLN A 197 -21.19 -42.24 -2.16
CA GLN A 197 -22.45 -41.49 -2.26
C GLN A 197 -22.72 -40.64 -1.02
N ARG A 198 -22.60 -41.21 0.19
CA ARG A 198 -22.77 -40.45 1.44
C ARG A 198 -21.79 -39.28 1.57
N GLU A 199 -20.54 -39.46 1.12
CA GLU A 199 -19.53 -38.40 1.12
C GLU A 199 -19.87 -37.27 0.13
N GLN A 200 -20.39 -37.60 -1.06
CA GLN A 200 -20.86 -36.59 -2.02
C GLN A 200 -22.07 -35.83 -1.47
N GLU A 201 -23.07 -36.51 -0.91
CA GLU A 201 -24.25 -35.86 -0.31
C GLU A 201 -23.87 -34.94 0.85
N ALA A 202 -22.95 -35.40 1.72
CA ALA A 202 -22.44 -34.58 2.82
C ALA A 202 -21.68 -33.34 2.31
N LYS A 203 -20.90 -33.50 1.24
CA LYS A 203 -20.19 -32.39 0.60
C LYS A 203 -21.16 -31.39 -0.04
N GLU A 204 -22.14 -31.85 -0.80
CA GLU A 204 -23.17 -30.99 -1.41
C GLU A 204 -23.95 -30.21 -0.36
N LYS A 205 -24.28 -30.85 0.77
CA LYS A 205 -24.90 -30.17 1.90
C LYS A 205 -23.99 -29.10 2.50
N LYS A 206 -22.71 -29.41 2.74
CA LYS A 206 -21.72 -28.45 3.25
C LYS A 206 -21.56 -27.27 2.31
N ASP A 207 -21.41 -27.53 1.01
CA ASP A 207 -21.23 -26.52 -0.03
C ASP A 207 -22.44 -25.57 -0.09
N LYS A 208 -23.66 -26.11 0.02
CA LYS A 208 -24.88 -25.31 0.11
C LYS A 208 -24.91 -24.44 1.37
N GLU A 209 -24.56 -24.99 2.52
CA GLU A 209 -24.49 -24.24 3.78
C GLU A 209 -23.44 -23.10 3.71
N LEU A 210 -22.30 -23.34 3.06
CA LEU A 210 -21.27 -22.31 2.85
C LEU A 210 -21.80 -21.15 2.00
N LEU A 211 -22.43 -21.47 0.86
CA LEU A 211 -23.01 -20.48 -0.03
C LEU A 211 -24.09 -19.65 0.67
N GLU A 212 -25.02 -20.31 1.37
CA GLU A 212 -26.11 -19.62 2.09
C GLU A 212 -25.59 -18.67 3.17
N ARG A 213 -24.53 -19.07 3.89
CA ARG A 213 -24.00 -18.29 5.01
C ARG A 213 -23.08 -17.16 4.59
N TYR A 214 -22.18 -17.41 3.63
CA TYR A 214 -21.02 -16.55 3.42
C TYR A 214 -20.95 -15.88 2.06
N ARG A 215 -21.71 -16.33 1.06
CA ARG A 215 -21.61 -15.81 -0.31
C ARG A 215 -21.77 -14.29 -0.37
N LYS A 216 -22.77 -13.73 0.31
CA LYS A 216 -23.02 -12.28 0.31
C LYS A 216 -21.90 -11.49 0.98
N GLU A 217 -21.22 -12.07 1.96
CA GLU A 217 -20.18 -11.39 2.74
C GLU A 217 -18.79 -11.56 2.12
N LEU A 218 -18.51 -12.68 1.45
CA LEU A 218 -17.19 -13.07 0.97
C LEU A 218 -17.05 -13.04 -0.57
N CYS A 219 -18.14 -13.15 -1.33
CA CYS A 219 -18.09 -12.97 -2.78
C CYS A 219 -18.57 -11.56 -3.15
N LEU A 220 -17.72 -10.75 -3.76
CA LEU A 220 -18.09 -9.39 -4.17
C LEU A 220 -19.19 -9.42 -5.24
N SER A 221 -20.15 -8.51 -5.09
CA SER A 221 -21.05 -8.13 -6.19
C SER A 221 -20.28 -7.37 -7.28
N ASP A 222 -20.89 -7.22 -8.46
CA ASP A 222 -20.25 -6.48 -9.55
C ASP A 222 -19.92 -5.03 -9.19
N LYS A 223 -20.79 -4.39 -8.40
CA LYS A 223 -20.55 -3.04 -7.91
C LYS A 223 -19.33 -2.99 -6.99
N GLU A 224 -19.29 -3.83 -5.96
CA GLU A 224 -18.18 -3.86 -5.01
C GLU A 224 -16.87 -4.31 -5.67
N GLY A 225 -16.94 -5.20 -6.65
CA GLY A 225 -15.80 -5.65 -7.44
C GLY A 225 -15.23 -4.54 -8.33
N GLN A 226 -16.08 -3.73 -8.95
CA GLN A 226 -15.66 -2.56 -9.72
C GLN A 226 -15.02 -1.50 -8.82
N GLU A 227 -15.59 -1.23 -7.64
CA GLU A 227 -15.01 -0.35 -6.63
C GLU A 227 -13.61 -0.83 -6.17
N TYR A 228 -13.43 -2.15 -6.01
CA TYR A 228 -12.12 -2.75 -5.72
C TYR A 228 -11.12 -2.49 -6.85
N ILE A 229 -11.49 -2.75 -8.11
CA ILE A 229 -10.62 -2.52 -9.28
C ILE A 229 -10.20 -1.05 -9.33
N GLU A 230 -11.14 -0.13 -9.16
CA GLU A 230 -10.83 1.30 -9.16
C GLU A 230 -9.89 1.71 -8.03
N THR A 231 -10.04 1.08 -6.86
CA THR A 231 -9.16 1.29 -5.71
C THR A 231 -7.75 0.74 -5.98
N GLU A 232 -7.63 -0.47 -6.53
CA GLU A 232 -6.35 -1.09 -6.93
C GLU A 232 -5.62 -0.20 -7.95
N GLU A 233 -6.33 0.25 -9.00
CA GLU A 233 -5.78 1.17 -10.00
C GLU A 233 -5.31 2.50 -9.40
N ALA A 234 -6.05 3.07 -8.46
CA ALA A 234 -5.65 4.29 -7.76
C ALA A 234 -4.38 4.08 -6.92
N PHE A 235 -4.23 2.94 -6.25
CA PHE A 235 -3.02 2.61 -5.48
C PHE A 235 -1.79 2.43 -6.37
N GLU A 236 -1.94 1.82 -7.56
CA GLU A 236 -0.85 1.72 -8.53
C GLU A 236 -0.35 3.10 -8.97
N VAL A 237 -1.27 4.01 -9.32
CA VAL A 237 -0.94 5.40 -9.68
C VAL A 237 -0.30 6.11 -8.49
N ALA A 238 -0.86 5.96 -7.30
CA ALA A 238 -0.36 6.56 -6.06
C ALA A 238 1.09 6.12 -5.76
N ALA A 239 1.43 4.85 -5.97
CA ALA A 239 2.78 4.34 -5.76
C ALA A 239 3.81 5.01 -6.68
N VAL A 240 3.46 5.22 -7.95
CA VAL A 240 4.34 5.91 -8.91
C VAL A 240 4.47 7.40 -8.56
N VAL A 241 3.34 8.07 -8.30
CA VAL A 241 3.34 9.50 -7.92
C VAL A 241 4.16 9.75 -6.65
N ARG A 242 4.05 8.88 -5.63
CA ARG A 242 4.87 8.98 -4.41
C ARG A 242 6.36 8.88 -4.72
N ALA A 243 6.75 7.94 -5.58
CA ALA A 243 8.15 7.75 -5.95
C ALA A 243 8.71 8.94 -6.74
N GLU A 244 7.95 9.45 -7.71
CA GLU A 244 8.31 10.63 -8.50
C GLU A 244 8.43 11.88 -7.60
N GLU A 245 7.45 12.12 -6.74
CA GLU A 245 7.46 13.27 -5.85
C GLU A 245 8.58 13.16 -4.81
N LYS A 246 8.85 11.95 -4.28
CA LYS A 246 10.02 11.71 -3.44
C LYS A 246 11.31 12.06 -4.16
N GLN A 247 11.50 11.60 -5.39
CA GLN A 247 12.71 11.89 -6.16
C GLN A 247 12.89 13.38 -6.45
N LYS A 248 11.79 14.12 -6.68
CA LYS A 248 11.83 15.58 -6.87
C LYS A 248 12.49 16.28 -5.69
N TYR A 249 12.13 15.90 -4.47
CA TYR A 249 12.65 16.53 -3.24
C TYR A 249 13.90 15.85 -2.68
N ASP A 250 14.11 14.57 -2.94
CA ASP A 250 15.36 13.86 -2.65
C ASP A 250 16.37 14.09 -3.77
N SER A 251 16.68 15.36 -4.06
CA SER A 251 17.56 15.75 -5.17
C SER A 251 18.58 16.82 -4.76
N PRO A 252 19.77 16.84 -5.39
CA PRO A 252 20.76 17.90 -5.17
C PRO A 252 20.22 19.30 -5.52
N VAL A 253 19.27 19.38 -6.45
CA VAL A 253 18.63 20.63 -6.85
C VAL A 253 17.77 21.17 -5.71
N TYR A 254 16.99 20.30 -5.05
CA TYR A 254 16.22 20.72 -3.89
C TYR A 254 17.13 21.12 -2.73
N GLU A 255 18.21 20.39 -2.48
CA GLU A 255 19.21 20.75 -1.48
C GLU A 255 19.80 22.15 -1.72
N ARG A 256 20.29 22.41 -2.93
CA ARG A 256 20.79 23.73 -3.34
C ARG A 256 19.73 24.82 -3.20
N SER A 257 18.46 24.52 -3.45
CA SER A 257 17.37 25.48 -3.30
C SER A 257 17.16 25.95 -1.85
N LEU A 258 17.51 25.10 -0.87
CA LEU A 258 17.44 25.45 0.56
C LEU A 258 18.65 26.29 1.00
N GLU A 259 19.78 26.18 0.30
CA GLU A 259 21.00 26.94 0.58
C GLU A 259 20.93 28.39 0.04
N LEU A 260 20.04 28.66 -0.92
CA LEU A 260 19.81 30.01 -1.46
C LEU A 260 19.30 30.97 -0.38
N LYS A 261 19.96 32.11 -0.23
CA LYS A 261 19.61 33.14 0.74
C LYS A 261 18.34 33.88 0.33
N LYS A 262 17.34 33.89 1.22
CA LYS A 262 16.16 34.76 1.10
C LYS A 262 16.51 36.17 1.56
N THR A 263 17.09 36.94 0.65
CA THR A 263 17.59 38.30 0.92
C THR A 263 16.45 39.31 0.85
N LYS A 264 16.24 40.11 1.90
CA LYS A 264 15.26 41.21 1.89
C LYS A 264 15.76 42.37 1.04
N ILE A 265 14.87 43.25 0.57
CA ILE A 265 15.24 44.39 -0.28
C ILE A 265 16.30 45.29 0.39
N SER A 266 16.20 45.55 1.70
CA SER A 266 17.19 46.32 2.45
C SER A 266 18.58 45.70 2.45
N ASP A 267 18.64 44.37 2.61
CA ASP A 267 19.89 43.62 2.64
C ASP A 267 20.47 43.51 1.23
N LEU A 268 19.60 43.38 0.23
CA LEU A 268 19.95 43.38 -1.19
C LEU A 268 20.62 44.70 -1.58
N GLU A 269 20.01 45.83 -1.21
CA GLU A 269 20.58 47.17 -1.46
C GLU A 269 21.97 47.29 -0.85
N THR A 270 22.13 46.83 0.39
CA THR A 270 23.43 46.86 1.10
C THR A 270 24.49 46.00 0.39
N ILE A 271 24.13 44.78 -0.02
CA ILE A 271 25.03 43.86 -0.74
C ILE A 271 25.44 44.42 -2.09
N LEU A 272 24.47 44.95 -2.85
CA LEU A 272 24.70 45.51 -4.17
C LEU A 272 25.54 46.77 -4.10
N THR A 273 25.19 47.76 -3.28
CA THR A 273 25.97 49.01 -3.14
C THR A 273 27.43 48.71 -2.81
N LYS A 274 27.69 47.86 -1.80
CA LYS A 274 29.05 47.48 -1.41
C LYS A 274 29.86 46.82 -2.53
N THR A 275 29.19 46.07 -3.41
CA THR A 275 29.85 45.33 -4.49
C THR A 275 30.03 46.19 -5.74
N LEU A 276 29.03 46.99 -6.08
CA LEU A 276 29.00 47.88 -7.25
C LEU A 276 29.99 49.05 -7.10
N GLU A 277 30.09 49.66 -5.92
CA GLU A 277 30.99 50.81 -5.70
C GLU A 277 32.47 50.45 -5.89
N LYS A 278 32.86 49.20 -5.59
CA LYS A 278 34.22 48.69 -5.82
C LYS A 278 34.60 48.68 -7.30
N GLU A 279 33.61 48.45 -8.16
CA GLU A 279 33.75 48.39 -9.62
C GLU A 279 33.37 49.74 -10.29
N LYS A 280 33.33 50.82 -9.49
CA LYS A 280 33.04 52.21 -9.89
C LYS A 280 31.62 52.47 -10.40
N TYR A 281 30.68 51.58 -10.09
CA TYR A 281 29.25 51.81 -10.25
C TYR A 281 28.72 52.44 -8.96
N ILE A 282 28.34 53.71 -9.03
CA ILE A 282 27.99 54.51 -7.85
C ILE A 282 26.53 54.94 -7.87
N LYS A 283 26.04 55.41 -6.71
CA LYS A 283 24.67 55.94 -6.55
C LYS A 283 23.59 54.95 -7.00
N LEU A 284 23.72 53.69 -6.57
CA LEU A 284 22.63 52.74 -6.71
C LEU A 284 21.38 53.33 -6.03
N SER A 285 20.26 53.30 -6.75
CA SER A 285 18.95 53.67 -6.24
C SER A 285 17.94 52.62 -6.68
N LEU A 286 17.26 52.01 -5.72
CA LEU A 286 16.16 51.09 -5.97
C LEU A 286 14.85 51.88 -6.03
N GLY A 287 14.09 51.69 -7.12
CA GLY A 287 12.79 52.30 -7.30
C GLY A 287 11.69 51.57 -6.53
N LYS A 288 10.45 51.98 -6.77
CA LYS A 288 9.28 51.39 -6.10
C LYS A 288 9.12 49.91 -6.52
N PRO A 289 9.03 48.97 -5.56
CA PRO A 289 8.79 47.57 -5.86
C PRO A 289 7.37 47.37 -6.42
N ASP A 290 7.26 46.50 -7.41
CA ASP A 290 6.00 46.00 -7.95
C ASP A 290 5.72 44.58 -7.43
N MET A 291 4.53 44.38 -6.86
CA MET A 291 4.15 43.23 -6.02
C MET A 291 3.08 42.35 -6.69
N HIS A 292 3.24 42.05 -7.99
CA HIS A 292 2.37 41.12 -8.71
C HIS A 292 2.74 39.66 -8.41
N GLN A 293 2.80 38.78 -9.41
CA GLN A 293 3.23 37.39 -9.24
C GLN A 293 4.67 37.27 -8.72
N TYR A 294 5.53 38.20 -9.12
CA TYR A 294 6.91 38.31 -8.64
C TYR A 294 7.13 39.70 -8.06
N VAL A 295 8.02 39.79 -7.05
CA VAL A 295 8.54 41.08 -6.61
C VAL A 295 9.53 41.56 -7.65
N THR A 296 9.24 42.67 -8.32
CA THR A 296 10.20 43.30 -9.25
C THR A 296 10.58 44.68 -8.77
N VAL A 297 11.86 45.01 -8.87
CA VAL A 297 12.42 46.27 -8.37
C VAL A 297 13.25 46.89 -9.48
N PRO A 298 12.83 48.03 -10.06
CA PRO A 298 13.68 48.78 -10.97
C PRO A 298 14.84 49.38 -10.18
N PHE A 299 16.02 49.46 -10.79
CA PHE A 299 17.18 50.12 -10.21
C PHE A 299 17.79 51.10 -11.19
N THR A 300 18.48 52.10 -10.65
CA THR A 300 19.30 53.04 -11.40
C THR A 300 20.66 53.18 -10.73
N LEU A 301 21.72 53.41 -11.51
CA LEU A 301 23.07 53.68 -11.01
C LEU A 301 23.88 54.48 -12.05
N GLN A 302 25.05 54.98 -11.65
CA GLN A 302 25.95 55.76 -12.50
C GLN A 302 27.27 55.01 -12.70
N ASP A 303 27.76 54.93 -13.93
CA ASP A 303 29.13 54.49 -14.21
C ASP A 303 30.09 55.68 -14.08
N SER A 304 31.02 55.60 -13.13
CA SER A 304 32.02 56.64 -12.91
C SER A 304 33.35 56.35 -13.60
N ASP A 305 33.50 55.21 -14.30
CA ASP A 305 34.69 54.91 -15.08
C ASP A 305 34.65 55.56 -16.47
N HIS A 306 35.30 56.72 -16.60
CA HIS A 306 35.39 57.47 -17.87
C HIS A 306 36.08 56.72 -19.02
N LYS A 307 36.76 55.60 -18.75
CA LYS A 307 37.42 54.78 -19.79
C LYS A 307 36.50 53.69 -20.35
N ARG A 308 35.35 53.43 -19.72
CA ARG A 308 34.47 52.32 -20.08
C ARG A 308 33.46 52.78 -21.13
N GLU A 309 33.41 52.08 -22.26
CA GLU A 309 32.40 52.31 -23.28
C GLU A 309 31.04 51.72 -22.86
N ASP A 310 29.95 52.32 -23.34
CA ASP A 310 28.55 51.98 -23.03
C ASP A 310 28.29 50.46 -23.04
N ARG A 311 28.69 49.78 -24.13
CA ARG A 311 28.47 48.34 -24.30
C ARG A 311 29.27 47.49 -23.30
N THR A 312 30.47 47.95 -22.95
CA THR A 312 31.34 47.28 -21.97
C THR A 312 30.77 47.48 -20.57
N SER A 313 30.28 48.69 -20.26
CA SER A 313 29.60 49.02 -19.00
C SER A 313 28.38 48.13 -18.74
N VAL A 314 27.52 47.96 -19.74
CA VAL A 314 26.35 47.08 -19.62
C VAL A 314 26.77 45.63 -19.35
N LYS A 315 27.74 45.10 -20.11
CA LYS A 315 28.18 43.70 -19.99
C LYS A 315 28.87 43.41 -18.66
N GLU A 316 29.72 44.32 -18.19
CA GLU A 316 30.41 44.16 -16.90
C GLU A 316 29.43 44.22 -15.74
N LEU A 317 28.49 45.19 -15.75
CA LEU A 317 27.43 45.26 -14.75
C LEU A 317 26.55 44.00 -14.75
N GLU A 318 26.15 43.51 -15.93
CA GLU A 318 25.35 42.29 -16.04
C GLU A 318 26.08 41.09 -15.42
N LYS A 319 27.37 40.93 -15.72
CA LYS A 319 28.20 39.85 -15.16
C LYS A 319 28.32 40.00 -13.63
N LEU A 320 28.57 41.21 -13.15
CA LEU A 320 28.73 41.50 -11.73
C LEU A 320 27.45 41.22 -10.94
N LEU A 321 26.29 41.66 -11.44
CA LEU A 321 24.99 41.38 -10.83
C LEU A 321 24.69 39.87 -10.84
N LYS A 322 24.97 39.15 -11.93
CA LYS A 322 24.78 37.68 -11.99
C LYS A 322 25.62 36.96 -10.94
N GLN A 323 26.88 37.34 -10.76
CA GLN A 323 27.78 36.76 -9.76
C GLN A 323 27.36 37.11 -8.33
N THR A 324 27.04 38.38 -8.09
CA THR A 324 26.69 38.87 -6.74
C THR A 324 25.39 38.24 -6.23
N LEU A 325 24.45 38.00 -7.14
CA LEU A 325 23.12 37.50 -6.80
C LEU A 325 23.02 35.96 -6.85
N GLU A 326 24.05 35.24 -7.28
CA GLU A 326 24.01 33.79 -7.54
C GLU A 326 23.43 32.99 -6.36
N ASP A 327 23.91 33.27 -5.13
CA ASP A 327 23.51 32.59 -3.90
C ASP A 327 22.28 33.20 -3.23
N THR A 328 21.57 34.10 -3.92
CA THR A 328 20.37 34.78 -3.39
C THR A 328 19.12 34.37 -4.15
N ASN A 329 17.97 34.79 -3.64
CA ASN A 329 16.68 34.65 -4.31
C ASN A 329 16.37 35.76 -5.33
N TRP A 330 17.35 36.55 -5.77
CA TRP A 330 17.17 37.65 -6.73
C TRP A 330 17.88 37.39 -8.06
N ARG A 331 17.30 37.78 -9.20
CA ARG A 331 17.97 37.74 -10.50
C ARG A 331 17.71 39.01 -11.31
N LEU A 332 18.69 39.39 -12.10
CA LEU A 332 18.51 40.40 -13.14
C LEU A 332 17.53 39.88 -14.21
N MET A 333 16.54 40.69 -14.56
CA MET A 333 15.67 40.37 -15.70
C MET A 333 16.46 40.46 -17.01
N GLY A 334 16.31 39.46 -17.87
CA GLY A 334 17.10 39.34 -19.10
C GLY A 334 16.98 40.58 -20.00
N ASN A 335 18.12 41.04 -20.53
CA ASN A 335 18.26 42.21 -21.42
C ASN A 335 17.67 43.51 -20.87
N SER A 336 17.50 43.67 -19.55
CA SER A 336 16.87 44.87 -18.98
C SER A 336 17.83 46.03 -18.76
N ILE A 337 19.15 45.86 -18.93
CA ILE A 337 20.09 46.93 -18.63
C ILE A 337 20.18 47.87 -19.82
N SER A 338 19.71 49.10 -19.62
CA SER A 338 19.82 50.20 -20.57
C SER A 338 20.92 51.14 -20.11
N TYR A 339 21.63 51.76 -21.07
CA TYR A 339 22.66 52.76 -20.80
C TYR A 339 22.30 54.06 -21.51
N ARG A 340 22.41 55.19 -20.82
CA ARG A 340 22.26 56.52 -21.41
C ARG A 340 23.08 57.55 -20.64
N LEU A 341 24.07 58.16 -21.31
CA LEU A 341 24.88 59.25 -20.75
C LEU A 341 25.49 58.94 -19.37
N GLY A 342 26.03 57.73 -19.19
CA GLY A 342 26.62 57.28 -17.92
C GLY A 342 25.62 56.77 -16.87
N TYR A 343 24.32 56.85 -17.13
CA TYR A 343 23.30 56.21 -16.29
C TYR A 343 22.97 54.82 -16.82
N LEU A 344 22.90 53.85 -15.89
CA LEU A 344 22.38 52.52 -16.15
C LEU A 344 21.10 52.30 -15.37
N GLU A 345 20.12 51.70 -16.02
CA GLU A 345 18.85 51.31 -15.42
C GLU A 345 18.55 49.85 -15.76
N GLY A 346 17.82 49.16 -14.89
CA GLY A 346 17.38 47.80 -15.13
C GLY A 346 16.39 47.32 -14.07
N THR A 347 16.05 46.03 -14.10
CA THR A 347 15.06 45.48 -13.18
C THR A 347 15.57 44.18 -12.56
N LEU A 348 15.46 44.09 -11.24
CA LEU A 348 15.69 42.88 -10.48
C LEU A 348 14.35 42.18 -10.19
N ARG A 349 14.35 40.85 -10.22
CA ARG A 349 13.21 40.00 -9.87
C ARG A 349 13.57 39.14 -8.67
N GLY A 350 12.74 39.17 -7.63
CA GLY A 350 12.80 38.31 -6.47
C GLY A 350 11.91 37.09 -6.63
N TYR A 351 12.39 35.95 -6.13
CA TYR A 351 11.70 34.66 -6.12
C TYR A 351 11.48 34.23 -4.67
N GLU A 352 10.30 33.70 -4.37
CA GLU A 352 9.96 33.27 -3.00
C GLU A 352 9.31 31.88 -2.99
N GLY A 353 8.67 31.49 -4.09
CA GLY A 353 8.00 30.20 -4.21
C GLY A 353 8.97 29.03 -4.21
N LYS A 354 8.58 27.92 -3.57
CA LYS A 354 9.40 26.69 -3.49
C LYS A 354 9.84 26.20 -4.88
N GLU A 355 8.92 26.15 -5.84
CA GLU A 355 9.22 25.69 -7.19
C GLU A 355 10.15 26.65 -7.94
N GLU A 356 10.02 27.95 -7.71
CA GLU A 356 10.87 28.98 -8.30
C GLU A 356 12.30 28.91 -7.75
N MET A 357 12.44 28.71 -6.43
CA MET A 357 13.73 28.50 -5.78
C MET A 357 14.42 27.25 -6.32
N MET A 358 13.67 26.18 -6.59
CA MET A 358 14.22 24.99 -7.27
C MET A 358 14.66 25.30 -8.71
N LYS A 359 13.89 26.11 -9.46
CA LYS A 359 14.31 26.58 -10.80
C LYS A 359 15.61 27.39 -10.73
N LEU A 360 15.75 28.30 -9.76
CA LEU A 360 16.99 29.05 -9.52
C LEU A 360 18.18 28.13 -9.18
N ALA A 361 17.92 27.05 -8.46
CA ALA A 361 18.91 26.04 -8.11
C ALA A 361 19.29 25.11 -9.28
N GLY A 362 18.66 25.27 -10.45
CA GLY A 362 19.00 24.54 -11.67
C GLY A 362 17.99 23.44 -12.05
N LEU A 363 16.79 23.44 -11.47
CA LEU A 363 15.71 22.58 -11.96
C LEU A 363 15.38 22.97 -13.40
N LYS A 364 15.75 22.11 -14.35
CA LYS A 364 15.28 22.23 -15.73
C LYS A 364 13.83 21.77 -15.78
N GLU A 365 13.00 22.46 -16.55
CA GLU A 365 11.71 21.91 -16.96
C GLU A 365 12.00 20.72 -17.88
N GLU A 366 12.24 19.54 -17.28
CA GLU A 366 12.42 18.32 -18.06
C GLU A 366 11.09 18.00 -18.75
N THR A 367 11.18 17.62 -20.03
CA THR A 367 10.11 16.87 -20.70
C THR A 367 9.79 15.67 -19.82
N LYS A 368 8.58 15.66 -19.24
CA LYS A 368 8.10 14.68 -18.26
C LYS A 368 8.77 13.32 -18.52
N PRO A 369 9.49 12.74 -17.54
CA PRO A 369 10.01 11.39 -17.71
C PRO A 369 8.83 10.50 -18.15
N LYS A 370 9.06 9.62 -19.14
CA LYS A 370 8.02 8.73 -19.65
C LYS A 370 7.36 8.06 -18.44
N PRO A 371 6.07 8.29 -18.18
CA PRO A 371 5.46 7.79 -16.97
C PRO A 371 5.54 6.26 -16.99
N LYS A 372 5.88 5.68 -15.84
CA LYS A 372 5.89 4.20 -15.69
C LYS A 372 4.49 3.59 -15.83
N ILE A 373 3.46 4.43 -15.88
CA ILE A 373 2.05 4.10 -15.99
C ILE A 373 1.45 4.82 -17.21
N ASP A 374 0.42 4.22 -17.79
CA ASP A 374 -0.38 4.78 -18.87
C ASP A 374 -0.92 6.19 -18.54
N GLU A 375 -0.76 7.14 -19.48
CA GLU A 375 -1.14 8.55 -19.28
C GLU A 375 -2.64 8.75 -19.05
N VAL A 376 -3.50 7.95 -19.69
CA VAL A 376 -4.95 7.97 -19.48
C VAL A 376 -5.28 7.53 -18.05
N LYS A 377 -4.60 6.47 -17.57
CA LYS A 377 -4.76 6.00 -16.18
C LYS A 377 -4.29 7.04 -15.18
N GLN A 378 -3.16 7.71 -15.43
CA GLN A 378 -2.66 8.77 -14.57
C GLN A 378 -3.63 9.96 -14.50
N GLN A 379 -4.19 10.38 -15.63
CA GLN A 379 -5.19 11.47 -15.68
C GLN A 379 -6.49 11.09 -14.97
N LYS A 380 -6.99 9.86 -15.17
CA LYS A 380 -8.20 9.34 -14.49
C LYS A 380 -8.11 9.48 -12.97
N TYR A 381 -6.96 9.19 -12.39
CA TYR A 381 -6.75 9.19 -10.94
C TYR A 381 -6.04 10.43 -10.40
N ALA A 382 -5.80 11.45 -11.22
CA ALA A 382 -5.02 12.63 -10.83
C ALA A 382 -5.56 13.31 -9.57
N TYR A 383 -6.88 13.40 -9.40
CA TYR A 383 -7.54 14.03 -8.24
C TYR A 383 -8.03 13.04 -7.19
N ASN A 384 -7.69 11.75 -7.30
CA ASN A 384 -8.09 10.76 -6.31
C ASN A 384 -7.38 11.02 -4.96
N ASN A 385 -8.11 10.92 -3.85
CA ASN A 385 -7.59 11.21 -2.51
C ASN A 385 -6.36 10.37 -2.14
N VAL A 386 -6.30 9.10 -2.56
CA VAL A 386 -5.14 8.22 -2.30
C VAL A 386 -3.91 8.71 -3.05
N VAL A 387 -4.09 9.16 -4.30
CA VAL A 387 -3.01 9.71 -5.13
C VAL A 387 -2.52 11.05 -4.58
N GLN A 388 -3.44 11.93 -4.18
CA GLN A 388 -3.09 13.21 -3.54
C GLN A 388 -2.34 13.00 -2.23
N LEU A 389 -2.79 12.05 -1.41
CA LEU A 389 -2.10 11.70 -0.17
C LEU A 389 -0.71 11.11 -0.44
N ALA A 390 -0.58 10.27 -1.46
CA ALA A 390 0.69 9.69 -1.88
C ALA A 390 1.68 10.74 -2.39
N LYS A 391 1.20 11.79 -3.09
CA LYS A 391 2.00 12.97 -3.45
C LYS A 391 2.54 13.67 -2.21
N LEU A 392 1.69 13.94 -1.22
CA LEU A 392 2.11 14.55 0.05
C LEU A 392 3.13 13.69 0.80
N PHE A 393 2.93 12.37 0.83
CA PHE A 393 3.90 11.45 1.42
C PHE A 393 5.23 11.45 0.67
N GLY A 394 5.22 11.44 -0.67
CA GLY A 394 6.43 11.52 -1.46
C GLY A 394 7.21 12.81 -1.17
N GLU A 395 6.53 13.95 -1.14
CA GLU A 395 7.14 15.22 -0.72
C GLU A 395 7.76 15.12 0.67
N HIS A 396 7.00 14.63 1.65
CA HIS A 396 7.48 14.51 3.02
C HIS A 396 8.71 13.60 3.12
N GLU A 397 8.69 12.44 2.47
CA GLU A 397 9.79 11.49 2.45
C GLU A 397 11.06 12.05 1.81
N GLY A 398 10.93 12.77 0.70
CA GLY A 398 12.08 13.39 0.05
C GLY A 398 12.71 14.49 0.91
N ILE A 399 11.88 15.32 1.55
CA ILE A 399 12.35 16.35 2.50
C ILE A 399 13.04 15.71 3.72
N GLU A 400 12.43 14.68 4.31
CA GLU A 400 13.01 13.96 5.46
C GLU A 400 14.32 13.26 5.11
N ALA A 401 14.49 12.75 3.88
CA ALA A 401 15.75 12.18 3.42
C ALA A 401 16.89 13.21 3.41
N ILE A 402 16.62 14.42 2.90
CA ILE A 402 17.57 15.55 2.90
C ILE A 402 17.91 15.96 4.33
N ARG A 403 16.90 16.09 5.20
CA ARG A 403 17.09 16.41 6.62
C ARG A 403 17.94 15.37 7.33
N THR A 404 17.70 14.10 7.05
CA THR A 404 18.48 12.99 7.61
C THR A 404 19.95 13.06 7.18
N ARG A 405 20.24 13.35 5.90
CA ARG A 405 21.62 13.57 5.45
C ARG A 405 22.29 14.77 6.13
N ARG A 406 21.54 15.84 6.38
CA ARG A 406 22.06 17.02 7.10
C ARG A 406 22.53 16.69 8.52
N LEU A 407 21.98 15.67 9.18
CA LEU A 407 22.44 15.22 10.50
C LEU A 407 23.87 14.66 10.48
N GLU A 408 24.42 14.27 9.33
CA GLU A 408 25.84 13.90 9.23
C GLU A 408 26.77 15.07 9.58
N LYS A 409 26.33 16.31 9.28
CA LYS A 409 27.05 17.55 9.60
C LYS A 409 26.58 18.15 10.94
N GLU A 410 25.30 17.98 11.28
CA GLU A 410 24.65 18.54 12.47
C GLU A 410 23.96 17.44 13.31
N PRO A 411 24.73 16.57 14.01
CA PRO A 411 24.20 15.35 14.63
C PRO A 411 23.20 15.59 15.78
N ASP A 412 23.28 16.76 16.42
CA ASP A 412 22.35 17.14 17.50
C ASP A 412 20.98 17.59 16.98
N GLY A 413 20.85 17.84 15.67
CA GLY A 413 19.70 18.50 15.04
C GLY A 413 19.99 19.94 14.60
N PHE A 414 18.98 20.56 13.98
CA PHE A 414 19.10 21.90 13.39
C PHE A 414 17.78 22.65 13.31
N PHE A 415 17.84 23.96 13.09
CA PHE A 415 16.67 24.76 12.75
C PHE A 415 16.29 24.59 11.28
N LEU A 416 15.00 24.46 10.99
CA LEU A 416 14.51 24.19 9.64
C LEU A 416 14.80 25.34 8.68
N ASN A 417 14.66 26.59 9.12
CA ASN A 417 14.97 27.81 8.35
C ASN A 417 14.39 27.85 6.93
N ASP A 418 13.30 27.12 6.67
CA ASP A 418 12.70 26.96 5.34
C ASP A 418 11.73 28.10 5.00
N GLY A 419 11.54 29.05 5.92
CA GLY A 419 10.59 30.15 5.83
C GLY A 419 9.12 29.72 5.85
N LYS A 420 8.81 28.45 6.18
CA LYS A 420 7.42 28.03 6.39
C LYS A 420 6.92 28.54 7.74
N VAL A 421 5.62 28.76 7.83
CA VAL A 421 4.92 29.14 9.06
C VAL A 421 3.88 28.08 9.40
N GLY A 422 3.52 27.98 10.68
CA GLY A 422 2.46 27.06 11.13
C GLY A 422 2.93 25.65 11.48
N TYR A 423 4.21 25.46 11.81
CA TYR A 423 4.67 24.22 12.42
C TYR A 423 4.09 24.10 13.83
N THR A 424 3.73 22.89 14.25
CA THR A 424 3.23 22.63 15.61
C THR A 424 4.33 21.96 16.42
N CYS A 425 4.75 22.57 17.52
CA CYS A 425 5.74 21.97 18.42
C CYS A 425 5.19 20.66 19.02
N GLY A 426 5.89 19.53 18.87
CA GLY A 426 5.45 18.23 19.42
C GLY A 426 5.33 18.22 20.95
N ILE A 427 6.09 19.06 21.65
CA ILE A 427 6.12 19.14 23.11
C ILE A 427 5.02 20.07 23.63
N CYS A 428 5.02 21.36 23.28
CA CYS A 428 4.04 22.32 23.83
C CYS A 428 2.80 22.55 22.96
N GLY A 429 2.80 22.15 21.69
CA GLY A 429 1.68 22.40 20.77
C GLY A 429 1.58 23.83 20.22
N GLU A 430 2.52 24.73 20.55
CA GLU A 430 2.53 26.08 19.99
C GLU A 430 2.82 26.06 18.48
N SER A 431 2.15 26.98 17.77
CA SER A 431 2.41 27.27 16.36
C SER A 431 3.68 28.13 16.24
N ILE A 432 4.62 27.70 15.41
CA ILE A 432 5.95 28.30 15.26
C ILE A 432 6.36 28.40 13.79
N SER A 433 7.27 29.35 13.49
CA SER A 433 7.90 29.48 12.18
C SER A 433 9.08 28.51 12.04
N GLY A 434 9.46 28.19 10.80
CA GLY A 434 10.59 27.30 10.48
C GLY A 434 11.91 27.74 11.12
N ASP A 435 12.14 29.06 11.19
CA ASP A 435 13.37 29.63 11.78
C ASP A 435 13.46 29.42 13.30
N ASN A 436 12.32 29.13 13.94
CA ASN A 436 12.23 28.83 15.38
C ASN A 436 11.87 27.36 15.65
N THR A 437 11.87 26.52 14.61
CA THR A 437 11.55 25.09 14.66
C THR A 437 12.82 24.27 14.60
N TRP A 438 13.14 23.62 15.71
CA TRP A 438 14.17 22.60 15.82
C TRP A 438 13.65 21.26 15.29
N TRP A 439 14.48 20.58 14.51
CA TRP A 439 14.22 19.23 14.00
C TRP A 439 15.42 18.32 14.28
N ASP A 440 15.14 17.09 14.70
CA ASP A 440 16.03 15.93 14.69
C ASP A 440 15.18 14.64 14.56
N LEU A 441 15.78 13.46 14.69
CA LEU A 441 15.08 12.16 14.58
C LEU A 441 13.93 11.95 15.59
N LYS A 442 13.88 12.73 16.67
CA LYS A 442 12.79 12.76 17.67
C LYS A 442 11.67 13.73 17.28
N GLY A 443 11.66 14.25 16.06
CA GLY A 443 10.61 15.11 15.50
C GLY A 443 10.81 16.61 15.72
N ILE A 444 9.75 17.40 15.46
CA ILE A 444 9.79 18.86 15.50
C ILE A 444 9.44 19.45 16.87
N ARG A 445 10.13 20.53 17.25
CA ARG A 445 9.86 21.29 18.49
C ARG A 445 10.32 22.74 18.39
N CYS A 446 9.76 23.63 19.21
CA CYS A 446 10.23 25.01 19.26
C CYS A 446 11.59 25.13 19.97
N SER A 447 12.32 26.22 19.70
CA SER A 447 13.60 26.52 20.36
C SER A 447 13.50 26.49 21.89
N ASP A 448 12.41 27.00 22.46
CA ASP A 448 12.16 26.98 23.90
C ASP A 448 12.04 25.55 24.43
N CYS A 449 11.25 24.69 23.77
CA CYS A 449 11.13 23.29 24.16
C CYS A 449 12.46 22.54 24.01
N GLN A 450 13.24 22.84 22.97
CA GLN A 450 14.56 22.25 22.79
C GLN A 450 15.52 22.64 23.93
N ARG A 451 15.49 23.89 24.39
CA ARG A 451 16.28 24.34 25.54
C ARG A 451 15.83 23.63 26.83
N ASN A 452 14.53 23.55 27.07
CA ASN A 452 13.99 22.85 28.26
C ASN A 452 14.30 21.34 28.22
N LEU A 453 14.35 20.73 27.04
CA LEU A 453 14.78 19.35 26.85
C LEU A 453 16.26 19.17 27.22
N LYS A 454 17.15 20.04 26.70
CA LYS A 454 18.58 20.02 27.05
C LYS A 454 18.82 20.28 28.54
N ALA A 455 17.95 21.07 29.19
CA ALA A 455 18.00 21.31 30.63
C ALA A 455 17.43 20.16 31.48
N GLY A 456 16.95 19.06 30.87
CA GLY A 456 16.39 17.91 31.58
C GLY A 456 14.98 18.11 32.14
N VAL A 457 14.32 19.23 31.80
CA VAL A 457 12.95 19.52 32.26
C VAL A 457 11.95 18.62 31.52
N VAL A 458 12.13 18.44 30.22
CA VAL A 458 11.29 17.52 29.41
C VAL A 458 11.88 16.10 29.49
N PRO A 459 11.11 15.09 29.92
CA PRO A 459 11.57 13.69 29.92
C PRO A 459 11.78 13.18 28.48
N LEU A 460 12.80 12.34 28.27
CA LEU A 460 13.10 11.78 26.94
C LEU A 460 12.03 10.77 26.47
N GLU A 461 11.39 10.11 27.43
CA GLU A 461 10.32 9.15 27.26
C GLU A 461 9.07 9.77 26.60
N ILE A 462 8.98 11.11 26.54
CA ILE A 462 7.95 11.80 25.75
C ILE A 462 8.04 11.47 24.25
N PHE A 463 9.14 10.90 23.78
CA PHE A 463 9.29 10.51 22.37
C PHE A 463 8.92 9.05 22.09
N ASP A 464 8.55 8.28 23.12
CA ASP A 464 8.13 6.88 22.96
C ASP A 464 6.65 6.78 22.52
N ASP A 465 6.36 5.85 21.61
CA ASP A 465 5.03 5.41 21.10
C ASP A 465 3.87 6.44 21.22
N ASN A 466 3.72 7.33 20.20
CA ASN A 466 2.75 8.45 20.11
C ASN A 466 3.09 9.69 20.95
N TYR A 467 4.31 10.21 20.89
CA TYR A 467 4.71 11.41 21.64
C TYR A 467 4.39 11.33 23.14
N GLY A 468 4.48 10.12 23.72
CA GLY A 468 4.41 9.91 25.16
C GLY A 468 3.16 10.45 25.83
N TYR A 469 1.98 10.42 25.18
CA TYR A 469 0.70 10.83 25.80
C TYR A 469 0.31 10.02 27.05
N ASP A 470 0.98 8.87 27.27
CA ASP A 470 0.85 8.04 28.47
C ASP A 470 2.01 8.26 29.46
N VAL A 471 3.03 9.03 29.08
CA VAL A 471 4.20 9.40 29.91
C VAL A 471 4.02 10.79 30.50
N VAL A 472 3.50 11.74 29.72
CA VAL A 472 3.33 13.13 30.11
C VAL A 472 1.91 13.60 29.82
N VAL A 473 1.29 14.23 30.81
CA VAL A 473 0.02 14.95 30.67
C VAL A 473 0.32 16.44 30.55
N LYS A 474 -0.22 17.11 29.53
CA LYS A 474 -0.12 18.57 29.32
C LYS A 474 -1.22 19.31 30.07
N SER A 475 -1.05 20.61 30.34
CA SER A 475 -2.02 21.39 31.12
C SER A 475 -3.44 21.37 30.52
N TRP A 476 -3.57 21.46 29.19
CA TRP A 476 -4.89 21.42 28.54
C TRP A 476 -5.57 20.04 28.67
N GLN A 477 -4.79 18.97 28.76
CA GLN A 477 -5.30 17.60 28.95
C GLN A 477 -5.86 17.39 30.36
N MET A 478 -5.37 18.12 31.36
CA MET A 478 -5.94 18.08 32.71
C MET A 478 -7.42 18.47 32.70
N GLN A 479 -7.78 19.46 31.89
CA GLN A 479 -9.18 19.85 31.73
C GLN A 479 -9.95 18.89 30.83
N SER A 480 -9.42 18.60 29.63
CA SER A 480 -10.15 17.76 28.66
C SER A 480 -10.32 16.34 29.15
N ASP A 481 -9.24 15.72 29.64
CA ASP A 481 -9.15 14.28 29.91
C ASP A 481 -9.39 13.96 31.39
N TYR A 482 -9.12 14.87 32.32
CA TYR A 482 -9.25 14.61 33.77
C TYR A 482 -10.28 15.49 34.48
N ASN A 483 -10.95 16.40 33.75
CA ASN A 483 -11.95 17.33 34.30
C ASN A 483 -11.42 18.29 35.39
N ILE A 484 -10.12 18.54 35.42
CA ILE A 484 -9.49 19.43 36.39
C ILE A 484 -9.42 20.83 35.78
N HIS A 485 -10.17 21.76 36.36
CA HIS A 485 -10.18 23.15 35.90
C HIS A 485 -8.79 23.82 36.10
N PRO A 486 -8.32 24.71 35.20
CA PRO A 486 -7.00 25.36 35.31
C PRO A 486 -6.74 26.11 36.62
N SER A 487 -7.77 26.66 37.28
CA SER A 487 -7.62 27.27 38.62
C SER A 487 -7.33 26.24 39.70
N THR A 488 -8.03 25.10 39.68
CA THR A 488 -7.79 23.96 40.57
C THR A 488 -6.42 23.37 40.33
N LEU A 489 -6.02 23.20 39.07
CA LEU A 489 -4.70 22.72 38.69
C LEU A 489 -3.59 23.56 39.33
N ARG A 490 -3.66 24.89 39.19
CA ARG A 490 -2.70 25.82 39.81
C ARG A 490 -2.69 25.70 41.33
N LYS A 491 -3.85 25.51 41.97
CA LYS A 491 -3.94 25.29 43.41
C LYS A 491 -3.24 24.00 43.83
N LEU A 492 -3.46 22.90 43.10
CA LEU A 492 -2.85 21.60 43.37
C LEU A 492 -1.32 21.65 43.22
N CYS A 493 -0.80 22.32 42.19
CA CYS A 493 0.65 22.53 42.06
C CYS A 493 1.22 23.34 43.23
N ARG A 494 0.55 24.44 43.63
CA ARG A 494 1.01 25.30 44.72
C ARG A 494 1.03 24.58 46.08
N LEU A 495 0.10 23.65 46.29
CA LEU A 495 0.02 22.83 47.50
C LEU A 495 0.99 21.63 47.48
N GLY A 496 1.68 21.38 46.37
CA GLY A 496 2.60 20.25 46.20
C GLY A 496 1.92 18.89 45.99
N THR A 497 0.58 18.84 45.99
CA THR A 497 -0.21 17.62 45.74
C THR A 497 -0.01 17.09 44.32
N LEU A 498 0.27 17.98 43.37
CA LEU A 498 0.57 17.63 41.98
C LEU A 498 1.90 18.25 41.57
N LYS A 499 2.87 17.41 41.18
CA LYS A 499 4.20 17.84 40.73
C LYS A 499 4.15 18.22 39.26
N SER A 500 4.51 19.47 38.97
CA SER A 500 4.62 19.99 37.61
C SER A 500 6.06 20.33 37.26
N ARG A 501 6.48 19.98 36.05
CA ARG A 501 7.70 20.49 35.42
C ARG A 501 7.35 21.70 34.56
N GLU A 502 7.94 22.86 34.88
CA GLU A 502 7.60 24.13 34.22
C GLU A 502 8.51 24.40 33.01
N LEU A 503 7.90 24.52 31.83
CA LEU A 503 8.61 24.91 30.62
C LEU A 503 8.72 26.44 30.57
N LYS A 504 9.95 26.94 30.49
CA LYS A 504 10.26 28.38 30.53
C LYS A 504 10.76 28.90 29.19
N ARG A 505 10.32 30.09 28.82
CA ARG A 505 10.88 30.88 27.71
C ARG A 505 12.25 31.46 28.06
N LEU A 506 12.90 32.11 27.10
CA LEU A 506 14.21 32.76 27.31
C LEU A 506 14.17 33.84 28.39
N ASP A 507 13.05 34.56 28.50
CA ASP A 507 12.80 35.60 29.51
C ASP A 507 12.44 35.02 30.89
N GLY A 508 12.40 33.69 31.04
CA GLY A 508 12.03 32.99 32.27
C GLY A 508 10.53 32.78 32.47
N ALA A 509 9.67 33.30 31.59
CA ALA A 509 8.22 33.13 31.69
C ALA A 509 7.81 31.67 31.47
N VAL A 510 6.95 31.15 32.36
CA VAL A 510 6.39 29.80 32.24
C VAL A 510 5.25 29.80 31.23
N TYR A 511 5.41 29.09 30.12
CA TYR A 511 4.41 29.03 29.05
C TYR A 511 3.62 27.71 29.04
N GLU A 512 4.18 26.62 29.57
CA GLU A 512 3.51 25.33 29.68
C GLU A 512 4.00 24.55 30.91
N ARG A 513 3.16 23.63 31.40
CA ARG A 513 3.48 22.70 32.49
C ARG A 513 3.27 21.27 32.03
N LEU A 514 4.28 20.45 32.28
CA LEU A 514 4.25 19.01 32.03
C LEU A 514 4.05 18.27 33.35
N PHE A 515 3.17 17.29 33.34
CA PHE A 515 2.90 16.42 34.48
C PHE A 515 3.32 15.01 34.10
N VAL A 516 4.50 14.60 34.56
CA VAL A 516 5.02 13.25 34.31
C VAL A 516 4.18 12.26 35.10
N VAL A 517 3.67 11.23 34.44
CA VAL A 517 2.72 10.26 35.03
C VAL A 517 3.36 9.52 36.20
N ASN A 518 4.60 9.05 36.05
CA ASN A 518 5.32 8.34 37.12
C ASN A 518 5.64 9.24 38.33
N GLU A 519 5.72 10.56 38.15
CA GLU A 519 5.94 11.49 39.28
C GLU A 519 4.65 11.76 40.08
N ASN A 520 3.50 11.38 39.53
CA ASN A 520 2.16 11.71 40.01
C ASN A 520 1.23 10.48 39.99
N GLU A 521 1.76 9.28 40.14
CA GLU A 521 0.97 8.04 39.98
C GLU A 521 -0.26 8.00 40.87
N ASP A 522 -0.09 8.34 42.15
CA ASP A 522 -1.18 8.29 43.14
C ASP A 522 -2.31 9.26 42.76
N PHE A 523 -1.95 10.45 42.27
CA PHE A 523 -2.91 11.44 41.79
C PHE A 523 -3.74 10.90 40.62
N PHE A 524 -3.08 10.29 39.62
CA PHE A 524 -3.75 9.76 38.43
C PHE A 524 -4.53 8.46 38.70
N LYS A 525 -4.18 7.71 39.75
CA LYS A 525 -4.99 6.58 40.24
C LYS A 525 -6.30 7.07 40.86
N GLU A 526 -6.26 8.16 41.63
CA GLU A 526 -7.46 8.77 42.24
C GLU A 526 -8.31 9.55 41.23
N HIS A 527 -7.68 10.09 40.18
CA HIS A 527 -8.33 10.88 39.14
C HIS A 527 -8.14 10.21 37.77
N PRO A 528 -8.91 9.16 37.43
CA PRO A 528 -8.75 8.44 36.18
C PRO A 528 -9.19 9.29 34.96
N LYS A 529 -8.57 9.03 33.80
CA LYS A 529 -8.95 9.65 32.51
C LYS A 529 -10.45 9.42 32.22
N LYS A 530 -11.11 10.43 31.65
CA LYS A 530 -12.46 10.33 31.10
C LYS A 530 -12.51 9.21 30.06
N PRO A 531 -13.56 8.38 30.07
CA PRO A 531 -13.75 7.38 29.03
C PRO A 531 -13.93 8.08 27.68
N LYS A 532 -13.08 7.77 26.70
CA LYS A 532 -13.22 8.28 25.32
C LYS A 532 -14.51 7.73 24.70
N MET A 533 -15.19 8.56 23.91
CA MET A 533 -16.39 8.17 23.16
C MET A 533 -16.06 6.95 22.29
N LYS A 534 -16.80 5.85 22.45
CA LYS A 534 -16.60 4.64 21.64
C LYS A 534 -17.08 4.92 20.22
N VAL A 535 -16.15 4.88 19.26
CA VAL A 535 -16.50 4.75 17.84
C VAL A 535 -16.68 3.26 17.57
N GLU A 536 -17.92 2.78 17.55
CA GLU A 536 -18.21 1.41 17.12
C GLU A 536 -18.10 1.34 15.58
N ILE A 537 -16.97 0.85 15.09
CA ILE A 537 -16.88 0.36 13.71
C ILE A 537 -17.53 -1.02 13.71
N THR A 538 -18.81 -1.07 13.33
CA THR A 538 -19.58 -2.32 13.27
C THR A 538 -19.07 -3.20 12.13
N ASN A 539 -18.23 -4.19 12.46
CA ASN A 539 -17.85 -5.24 11.52
C ASN A 539 -18.81 -6.44 11.64
N SER A 540 -19.74 -6.59 10.68
CA SER A 540 -20.75 -7.66 10.65
C SER A 540 -20.13 -9.07 10.65
N LEU A 541 -19.03 -9.27 9.94
CA LEU A 541 -18.30 -10.54 9.85
C LEU A 541 -17.78 -11.01 11.22
N SER A 542 -17.21 -10.10 12.02
CA SER A 542 -16.69 -10.43 13.35
C SER A 542 -17.80 -10.83 14.34
N LYS A 543 -19.00 -10.24 14.22
CA LYS A 543 -20.17 -10.61 15.04
C LYS A 543 -20.70 -11.99 14.65
N ASN A 544 -20.76 -12.30 13.36
CA ASN A 544 -21.24 -13.59 12.86
C ASN A 544 -20.28 -14.75 13.20
N LEU A 545 -18.96 -14.52 13.18
CA LEU A 545 -17.97 -15.51 13.59
C LEU A 545 -17.93 -15.73 15.11
N LYS A 546 -18.00 -14.67 15.93
CA LYS A 546 -18.04 -14.78 17.40
C LYS A 546 -19.32 -15.43 17.94
N ARG A 547 -20.44 -15.35 17.23
CA ARG A 547 -21.72 -15.95 17.64
C ARG A 547 -21.68 -17.49 17.56
N ASN A 548 -20.83 -18.04 16.69
CA ASN A 548 -20.78 -19.47 16.41
C ASN A 548 -19.70 -20.22 17.19
N GLU A 549 -18.65 -19.55 17.69
CA GLU A 549 -17.75 -20.13 18.71
C GLU A 549 -18.47 -20.38 20.05
N ARG A 550 -19.65 -19.79 20.27
CA ARG A 550 -20.53 -20.06 21.43
C ARG A 550 -21.61 -21.11 21.15
N ALA A 551 -21.76 -21.54 19.90
CA ALA A 551 -22.76 -22.51 19.45
C ALA A 551 -22.12 -23.83 18.95
N SER A 552 -20.80 -23.93 19.03
CA SER A 552 -19.99 -25.15 18.90
C SER A 552 -19.51 -25.53 20.30
#